data_AF-A0AAV7CEX9-F1
#
_entry.id   AF-A0AAV7CEX9-F1
#
_cell.length_a   1.000
_cell.length_b   1.000
_cell.length_c   1.000
_cell.angle_alpha   90.00
_cell.angle_beta   90.00
_cell.angle_gamma   90.00
#
_symmetry.space_group_name_H-M   'P 1'
#
loop_
_entity.id
_entity.type
_entity.pdbx_description
1 polymer ?
#
loop_
_entity_poly.entity_id
_entity_poly.type
_entity_poly.pdbx_seq_one_letter_code
_entity_poly.pdbx_strand_id
1 'polypeptide(L)'
;MSYLSIKSSPICASAALFAAFLLLTMFQPPDQIEVGEDGFKQWDVITAIDMESMVNTVTAWVENPVKFARSHGIALSHSDLDEDVQILILEGFLLYNHKLLANMCSERYYLSIPYEECKRRRSGRNYTVPDPPGLFDGHVWPMYLKHRQEMEASGVSIVSVDGQLSKDEIFTRVYTDIQNRFLNAS
;
A
#
# COMPACT_ATOMS: atom_id res chain seq x y z
N MET A 1 1.37 -9.23 5.07
CA MET A 1 0.52 -8.05 5.33
C MET A 1 0.17 -7.37 4.02
N SER A 2 -1.01 -6.75 3.88
CA SER A 2 -1.38 -5.87 2.76
C SER A 2 -1.86 -4.55 3.36
N TYR A 3 -1.53 -3.42 2.74
CA TYR A 3 -1.88 -2.09 3.26
C TYR A 3 -2.63 -1.35 2.17
N LEU A 4 -3.59 -0.49 2.52
CA LEU A 4 -4.33 0.29 1.55
C LEU A 4 -4.07 1.77 1.85
N SER A 5 -3.49 2.51 0.92
CA SER A 5 -3.27 3.94 1.08
C SER A 5 -3.86 4.67 -0.10
N ILE A 6 -4.48 5.82 0.14
CA ILE A 6 -5.28 6.53 -0.85
C ILE A 6 -4.81 7.98 -0.86
N LYS A 7 -4.46 8.50 -2.04
CA LYS A 7 -4.11 9.90 -2.22
C LYS A 7 -5.16 10.60 -3.09
N SER A 8 -5.57 11.79 -2.66
CA SER A 8 -6.43 12.71 -3.41
C SER A 8 -5.80 14.10 -3.51
N SER A 9 -6.10 14.80 -4.60
CA SER A 9 -5.73 16.22 -4.86
C SER A 9 -6.82 17.16 -4.32
N PRO A 10 -6.51 18.40 -3.87
CA PRO A 10 -7.54 19.34 -3.47
C PRO A 10 -8.08 20.08 -4.70
N ILE A 11 -9.40 20.03 -4.91
CA ILE A 11 -10.30 21.16 -5.24
C ILE A 11 -11.73 20.60 -5.45
N CYS A 12 -12.62 21.06 -4.56
CA CYS A 12 -14.09 21.15 -4.54
C CYS A 12 -15.01 20.47 -5.57
N ALA A 13 -16.02 19.80 -4.99
CA ALA A 13 -17.47 19.89 -5.32
C ALA A 13 -17.99 19.35 -6.66
N SER A 14 -17.84 18.05 -6.91
CA SER A 14 -18.87 17.27 -7.59
C SER A 14 -18.63 15.78 -7.35
N ALA A 15 -19.68 15.06 -6.96
CA ALA A 15 -19.63 13.62 -6.76
C ALA A 15 -19.53 12.92 -8.13
N ALA A 16 -18.31 12.60 -8.55
CA ALA A 16 -18.02 11.59 -9.57
C ALA A 16 -16.71 10.90 -9.14
N LEU A 17 -16.84 9.64 -8.73
CA LEU A 17 -15.70 8.72 -8.63
C LEU A 17 -15.60 8.03 -10.00
N PHE A 18 -14.43 7.95 -10.62
CA PHE A 18 -13.61 6.76 -10.75
C PHE A 18 -12.51 6.93 -11.82
N ALA A 19 -11.30 7.23 -11.36
CA ALA A 19 -10.07 6.65 -11.91
C ALA A 19 -9.17 6.24 -10.74
N ALA A 20 -9.20 4.95 -10.37
CA ALA A 20 -8.35 4.40 -9.32
C ALA A 20 -7.17 3.67 -9.95
N PHE A 21 -5.96 4.21 -9.78
CA PHE A 21 -4.74 3.48 -10.12
C PHE A 21 -4.26 2.69 -8.90
N LEU A 22 -3.99 1.39 -9.07
CA LEU A 22 -3.42 0.55 -8.02
C LEU A 22 -1.93 0.38 -8.26
N LEU A 23 -1.11 0.96 -7.38
CA LEU A 23 0.34 0.73 -7.37
C LEU A 23 0.69 -0.30 -6.29
N LEU A 24 1.23 -1.43 -6.73
CA LEU A 24 1.75 -2.49 -5.86
C LEU A 24 3.20 -2.20 -5.45
N THR A 25 3.67 -2.87 -4.40
CA THR A 25 5.08 -2.79 -3.97
C THR A 25 6.01 -3.22 -5.11
N MET A 26 6.98 -2.38 -5.43
CA MET A 26 8.02 -2.65 -6.41
C MET A 26 9.25 -3.22 -5.67
N PHE A 27 9.65 -4.44 -5.98
CA PHE A 27 10.82 -5.05 -5.39
C PHE A 27 12.07 -4.74 -6.20
N GLN A 28 13.21 -4.68 -5.50
CA GLN A 28 14.51 -4.77 -6.14
C GLN A 28 14.65 -6.09 -6.92
N PRO A 29 15.54 -6.15 -7.92
CA PRO A 29 15.87 -7.39 -8.61
C PRO A 29 16.22 -8.51 -7.61
N PRO A 30 15.73 -9.75 -7.81
CA PRO A 30 15.95 -10.81 -6.85
C PRO A 30 17.42 -11.07 -6.52
N ASP A 31 18.33 -10.88 -7.47
CA ASP A 31 19.79 -11.03 -7.30
C ASP A 31 20.43 -9.97 -6.40
N GLN A 32 19.77 -8.83 -6.19
CA GLN A 32 20.22 -7.76 -5.30
C GLN A 32 19.70 -7.92 -3.86
N ILE A 33 18.80 -8.88 -3.62
CA ILE A 33 18.24 -9.13 -2.30
C ILE A 33 19.11 -10.17 -1.59
N GLU A 34 19.77 -9.70 -0.54
CA GLU A 34 20.73 -10.47 0.25
C GLU A 34 20.07 -11.60 1.07
N VAL A 35 20.90 -12.57 1.47
CA VAL A 35 20.55 -13.56 2.50
C VAL A 35 21.09 -13.04 3.82
N GLY A 36 20.22 -12.93 4.82
CA GLY A 36 20.58 -12.43 6.14
C GLY A 36 21.32 -13.46 6.99
N GLU A 37 21.78 -13.04 8.16
CA GLU A 37 22.40 -13.92 9.16
C GLU A 37 21.45 -15.01 9.66
N ASP A 38 20.13 -14.77 9.54
CA ASP A 38 19.06 -15.74 9.81
C ASP A 38 18.99 -16.88 8.77
N GLY A 39 19.78 -16.80 7.70
CA GLY A 39 19.79 -17.76 6.60
C GLY A 39 18.64 -17.59 5.61
N PHE A 40 17.81 -16.54 5.75
CA PHE A 40 16.67 -16.27 4.88
C PHE A 40 16.96 -15.12 3.94
N LYS A 41 16.36 -15.18 2.75
CA LYS A 41 16.38 -14.07 1.80
C LYS A 41 15.55 -12.91 2.34
N GLN A 42 16.15 -11.73 2.44
CA GLN A 42 15.58 -10.58 3.14
C GLN A 42 14.51 -9.88 2.30
N TRP A 43 13.38 -10.52 2.03
CA TRP A 43 12.29 -9.92 1.25
C TRP A 43 11.45 -8.93 2.07
N ASP A 44 11.38 -9.14 3.39
CA ASP A 44 10.48 -8.39 4.28
C ASP A 44 11.16 -7.15 4.90
N VAL A 45 12.18 -6.59 4.24
CA VAL A 45 12.95 -5.41 4.68
C VAL A 45 12.79 -4.23 3.72
N ILE A 46 13.00 -3.01 4.22
CA ILE A 46 12.89 -1.78 3.40
C ILE A 46 13.84 -1.76 2.20
N THR A 47 15.05 -2.34 2.34
CA THR A 47 16.07 -2.37 1.28
C THR A 47 15.74 -3.31 0.13
N ALA A 48 14.80 -4.24 0.33
CA ALA A 48 14.31 -5.11 -0.75
C ALA A 48 13.27 -4.42 -1.64
N ILE A 49 12.81 -3.23 -1.26
CA ILE A 49 11.83 -2.45 -2.00
C ILE A 49 12.56 -1.38 -2.80
N ASP A 50 12.18 -1.24 -4.07
CA ASP A 50 12.60 -0.14 -4.93
C ASP A 50 11.82 1.14 -4.60
N MET A 51 12.17 1.73 -3.45
CA MET A 51 11.53 2.95 -2.96
C MET A 51 11.76 4.15 -3.89
N GLU A 52 12.86 4.18 -4.62
CA GLU A 52 13.13 5.22 -5.61
C GLU A 52 12.13 5.13 -6.75
N SER A 53 11.97 3.95 -7.36
CA SER A 53 10.95 3.75 -8.39
C SER A 53 9.54 4.03 -7.88
N MET A 54 9.19 3.55 -6.68
CA MET A 54 7.86 3.84 -6.10
C MET A 54 7.61 5.34 -5.94
N VAL A 55 8.55 6.09 -5.38
CA VAL A 55 8.42 7.56 -5.21
C VAL A 55 8.33 8.25 -6.57
N ASN A 56 9.16 7.85 -7.55
CA ASN A 56 9.12 8.42 -8.90
C ASN A 56 7.77 8.15 -9.58
N THR A 57 7.22 6.94 -9.45
CA THR A 57 5.90 6.59 -9.99
C THR A 57 4.80 7.44 -9.34
N VAL A 58 4.80 7.59 -8.01
CA VAL A 58 3.83 8.44 -7.31
C VAL A 58 3.99 9.91 -7.72
N THR A 59 5.23 10.38 -7.89
CA THR A 59 5.52 11.76 -8.32
C THR A 59 4.98 12.02 -9.72
N ALA A 60 5.26 11.13 -10.69
CA ALA A 60 4.74 11.24 -12.05
C ALA A 60 3.20 11.22 -12.10
N TRP A 61 2.56 10.43 -11.23
CA TRP A 61 1.10 10.45 -11.09
C TRP A 61 0.61 11.80 -10.53
N VAL A 62 1.24 12.33 -9.47
CA VAL A 62 0.86 13.63 -8.88
C VAL A 62 1.00 14.78 -9.87
N GLU A 63 2.04 14.77 -10.71
CA GLU A 63 2.26 15.82 -11.70
C GLU A 63 1.18 15.87 -12.77
N ASN A 64 0.76 14.69 -13.28
CA ASN A 64 -0.28 14.63 -14.30
C ASN A 64 -0.95 13.23 -14.32
N PRO A 65 -2.03 13.03 -13.54
CA PRO A 65 -2.73 11.75 -13.46
C PRO A 65 -3.26 11.25 -14.82
N VAL A 66 -3.76 12.15 -15.67
CA VAL A 66 -4.29 11.82 -17.01
C VAL A 66 -3.20 11.31 -17.94
N LYS A 67 -2.06 12.03 -18.02
CA LYS A 67 -0.90 11.61 -18.82
C LYS A 67 -0.33 10.30 -18.29
N PHE A 68 -0.24 10.17 -16.97
CA PHE A 68 0.21 8.96 -16.31
C PHE A 68 -0.67 7.76 -16.72
N ALA A 69 -1.99 7.85 -16.56
CA ALA A 69 -2.95 6.81 -16.94
C ALA A 69 -2.80 6.40 -18.43
N ARG A 70 -2.74 7.38 -19.34
CA ARG A 70 -2.54 7.12 -20.78
C ARG A 70 -1.22 6.40 -21.06
N SER A 71 -0.13 6.79 -20.41
CA SER A 71 1.19 6.15 -20.59
C SER A 71 1.24 4.71 -20.06
N HIS A 72 0.31 4.34 -19.18
CA HIS A 72 0.16 2.99 -18.64
C HIS A 72 -0.97 2.20 -19.32
N GLY A 73 -1.48 2.67 -20.47
CA GLY A 73 -2.45 1.95 -21.29
C GLY A 73 -3.89 1.98 -20.77
N ILE A 74 -4.20 2.88 -19.83
CA ILE A 74 -5.56 3.05 -19.31
C ILE A 74 -6.32 3.95 -20.27
N ALA A 75 -7.41 3.41 -20.84
CA ALA A 75 -8.33 4.19 -21.63
C ALA A 75 -9.19 5.05 -20.71
N LEU A 76 -8.99 6.37 -20.77
CA LEU A 76 -9.84 7.34 -20.09
C LEU A 76 -10.98 7.73 -21.01
N SER A 77 -12.21 7.61 -20.52
CA SER A 77 -13.41 8.11 -21.17
C SER A 77 -13.50 9.64 -21.03
N HIS A 78 -14.40 10.28 -21.80
CA HIS A 78 -14.63 11.71 -21.67
C HIS A 78 -15.12 12.11 -20.27
N SER A 79 -15.91 11.27 -19.61
CA SER A 79 -16.34 11.52 -18.23
C SER A 79 -15.19 11.49 -17.24
N ASP A 80 -14.20 10.61 -17.42
CA ASP A 80 -13.04 10.51 -16.50
C ASP A 80 -12.10 11.73 -16.60
N LEU A 81 -12.17 12.46 -17.72
CA LEU A 81 -11.40 13.69 -17.93
C LEU A 81 -12.09 14.92 -17.34
N ASP A 82 -13.40 14.83 -17.10
CA ASP A 82 -14.23 15.88 -16.52
C ASP A 82 -14.34 15.73 -14.98
N GLU A 83 -13.74 14.70 -14.38
CA GLU A 83 -13.71 14.54 -12.92
C GLU A 83 -12.68 15.46 -12.26
N ASP A 84 -13.14 16.23 -11.27
CA ASP A 84 -12.30 17.13 -10.47
C ASP A 84 -11.35 16.38 -9.51
N VAL A 85 -11.63 15.09 -9.22
CA VAL A 85 -10.89 14.30 -8.23
C VAL A 85 -10.35 13.00 -8.83
N GLN A 86 -9.02 12.87 -8.87
CA GLN A 86 -8.36 11.61 -9.22
C GLN A 86 -7.77 10.92 -7.99
N ILE A 87 -7.82 9.58 -7.98
CA ILE A 87 -7.43 8.78 -6.82
C ILE A 87 -6.30 7.80 -7.17
N LEU A 88 -5.22 7.85 -6.39
CA LEU A 88 -4.16 6.85 -6.42
C LEU A 88 -4.25 5.96 -5.19
N ILE A 89 -4.35 4.66 -5.40
CA ILE A 89 -4.30 3.65 -4.36
C ILE A 89 -2.90 3.03 -4.35
N LEU A 90 -2.18 3.20 -3.25
CA LEU A 90 -0.90 2.54 -2.99
C LEU A 90 -1.15 1.34 -2.08
N GLU A 91 -0.78 0.14 -2.54
CA GLU A 91 -0.82 -1.08 -1.73
C GLU A 91 0.59 -1.64 -1.52
N GLY A 92 0.98 -1.86 -0.27
CA GLY A 92 2.29 -2.42 0.01
C GLY A 92 2.62 -2.59 1.47
N PHE A 93 3.54 -3.50 1.79
CA PHE A 93 3.69 -3.96 3.16
C PHE A 93 4.63 -3.12 4.07
N LEU A 94 5.34 -2.14 3.52
CA LEU A 94 6.26 -1.24 4.22
C LEU A 94 6.15 0.23 3.75
N LEU A 95 5.01 0.61 3.17
CA LEU A 95 4.83 1.96 2.60
C LEU A 95 5.10 3.07 3.64
N TYR A 96 4.68 2.84 4.88
CA TYR A 96 4.76 3.85 5.94
C TYR A 96 6.11 3.88 6.67
N ASN A 97 7.00 2.93 6.40
CA ASN A 97 8.38 2.93 6.90
C ASN A 97 9.29 3.86 6.09
N HIS A 98 8.83 4.33 4.91
CA HIS A 98 9.52 5.32 4.11
C HIS A 98 8.86 6.69 4.25
N LYS A 99 9.50 7.61 5.00
CA LYS A 99 8.91 8.91 5.37
C LYS A 99 8.39 9.72 4.19
N LEU A 100 9.14 9.79 3.09
CA LEU A 100 8.72 10.55 1.91
C LEU A 100 7.45 9.96 1.30
N LEU A 101 7.41 8.64 1.10
CA LEU A 101 6.25 7.97 0.52
C LEU A 101 5.04 8.08 1.45
N ALA A 102 5.23 7.88 2.75
CA ALA A 102 4.20 8.08 3.76
C ALA A 102 3.62 9.51 3.70
N ASN A 103 4.48 10.54 3.61
CA ASN A 103 4.05 11.93 3.53
C ASN A 103 3.32 12.27 2.22
N MET A 104 3.58 11.53 1.15
CA MET A 104 2.84 11.70 -0.09
C MET A 104 1.39 11.22 0.00
N CYS A 105 1.04 10.34 0.94
CA CYS A 105 -0.32 9.82 1.09
C CYS A 105 -1.25 10.80 1.84
N SER A 106 -2.43 11.07 1.30
CA SER A 106 -3.47 11.84 2.00
C SER A 106 -4.10 10.98 3.11
N GLU A 107 -4.43 9.73 2.77
CA GLU A 107 -5.06 8.76 3.66
C GLU A 107 -4.24 7.48 3.80
N ARG A 108 -4.18 6.97 5.04
CA ARG A 108 -3.31 5.85 5.42
C ARG A 108 -4.10 4.83 6.22
N TYR A 109 -4.45 3.71 5.59
CA TYR A 109 -5.08 2.58 6.28
C TYR A 109 -4.04 1.49 6.57
N TYR A 110 -4.14 0.87 7.74
CA TYR A 110 -3.25 -0.20 8.17
C TYR A 110 -4.08 -1.42 8.55
N LEU A 111 -3.90 -2.54 7.83
CA LEU A 111 -4.60 -3.78 8.15
C LEU A 111 -3.76 -4.61 9.12
N SER A 112 -4.27 -4.82 10.32
CA SER A 112 -3.63 -5.67 11.33
C SER A 112 -4.31 -7.04 11.40
N ILE A 113 -3.51 -8.11 11.43
CA ILE A 113 -3.98 -9.48 11.61
C ILE A 113 -3.13 -10.12 12.73
N PRO A 114 -3.73 -10.82 13.71
CA PRO A 114 -2.98 -11.54 14.73
C PRO A 114 -2.06 -12.61 14.14
N TYR A 115 -0.99 -12.95 14.88
CA TYR A 115 0.04 -13.90 14.46
C TYR A 115 -0.53 -15.21 13.88
N GLU A 116 -1.41 -15.89 14.61
CA GLU A 116 -1.93 -17.21 14.21
C GLU A 116 -2.68 -17.16 12.88
N GLU A 117 -3.56 -16.17 12.73
CA GLU A 117 -4.33 -16.00 11.49
C GLU A 117 -3.44 -15.53 10.33
N CYS A 118 -2.43 -14.70 10.61
CA CYS A 118 -1.46 -14.27 9.60
C CYS A 118 -0.65 -15.48 9.08
N LYS A 119 -0.15 -16.32 10.00
CA LYS A 119 0.59 -17.54 9.68
C LYS A 119 -0.27 -18.49 8.85
N ARG A 120 -1.49 -18.76 9.30
CA ARG A 120 -2.45 -19.62 8.58
C ARG A 120 -2.72 -19.12 7.16
N ARG A 121 -2.95 -17.81 6.98
CA ARG A 121 -3.15 -17.20 5.65
C ARG A 121 -1.91 -17.28 4.78
N ARG A 122 -0.71 -17.04 5.35
CA ARG A 122 0.57 -17.12 4.61
C ARG A 122 0.82 -18.55 4.12
N SER A 123 0.64 -19.55 4.98
CA SER A 123 0.84 -20.96 4.62
C SER A 123 -0.11 -21.45 3.53
N GLY A 124 -1.27 -20.79 3.36
CA GLY A 124 -2.21 -21.08 2.27
C GLY A 124 -1.93 -20.33 0.96
N ARG A 125 -0.91 -19.46 0.88
CA ARG A 125 -0.56 -18.73 -0.34
C ARG A 125 0.44 -19.53 -1.19
N ASN A 126 0.21 -19.54 -2.50
CA ASN A 126 1.14 -20.09 -3.47
C ASN A 126 2.06 -18.97 -4.00
N TYR A 127 3.27 -18.88 -3.46
CA TYR A 127 4.32 -18.03 -4.01
C TYR A 127 5.04 -18.72 -5.17
N THR A 128 5.58 -17.93 -6.11
CA THR A 128 6.43 -18.43 -7.20
C THR A 128 7.65 -19.19 -6.67
N VAL A 129 8.23 -18.68 -5.58
CA VAL A 129 9.25 -19.36 -4.78
C VAL A 129 8.60 -19.74 -3.45
N PRO A 130 8.44 -21.05 -3.14
CA PRO A 130 7.86 -21.48 -1.88
C PRO A 130 8.63 -20.95 -0.67
N ASP A 131 7.91 -20.62 0.41
CA ASP A 131 8.52 -20.25 1.68
C ASP A 131 9.33 -21.44 2.23
N PRO A 132 10.63 -21.29 2.56
CA PRO A 132 11.39 -22.35 3.20
C PRO A 132 10.87 -22.64 4.62
N PRO A 133 11.13 -23.85 5.16
CA PRO A 133 10.73 -24.18 6.52
C PRO A 133 11.22 -23.15 7.54
N GLY A 134 10.32 -22.73 8.42
CA GLY A 134 10.64 -21.76 9.48
C GLY A 134 10.69 -20.29 9.04
N LEU A 135 10.54 -19.96 7.75
CA LEU A 135 10.62 -18.58 7.26
C LEU A 135 9.68 -17.62 8.01
N PHE A 136 8.42 -18.05 8.25
CA PHE A 136 7.45 -17.17 8.87
C PHE A 136 7.84 -16.77 10.30
N ASP A 137 8.27 -17.76 11.08
CA ASP A 137 8.62 -17.59 12.50
C ASP A 137 10.00 -16.95 12.67
N GLY A 138 10.94 -17.31 11.80
CA GLY A 138 12.33 -16.87 11.85
C GLY A 138 12.59 -15.52 11.18
N HIS A 139 11.76 -15.11 10.21
CA HIS A 139 12.00 -13.91 9.42
C HIS A 139 10.76 -13.01 9.29
N VAL A 140 9.67 -13.49 8.66
CA VAL A 140 8.53 -12.64 8.26
C VAL A 140 7.89 -11.93 9.45
N TRP A 141 7.58 -12.68 10.51
CA TRP A 141 6.91 -12.13 11.68
C TRP A 141 7.83 -11.21 12.52
N PRO A 142 9.09 -11.59 12.82
CA PRO A 142 10.06 -10.68 13.42
C PRO A 142 10.22 -9.36 12.64
N MET A 143 10.33 -9.44 11.31
CA MET A 143 10.46 -8.25 10.46
C MET A 143 9.20 -7.37 10.48
N TYR A 144 8.02 -7.99 10.44
CA TYR A 144 6.76 -7.26 10.63
C TYR A 144 6.71 -6.51 11.97
N LEU A 145 7.06 -7.16 13.08
CA LEU A 145 7.05 -6.53 14.40
C LEU A 145 8.04 -5.35 14.48
N LYS A 146 9.26 -5.55 13.96
CA LYS A 146 10.28 -4.51 13.85
C LYS A 146 9.74 -3.30 13.07
N HIS A 147 9.21 -3.52 11.88
CA HIS A 147 8.72 -2.44 11.03
C HIS A 147 7.48 -1.76 11.56
N ARG A 148 6.61 -2.49 12.27
CA ARG A 148 5.49 -1.88 12.99
C ARG A 148 5.97 -0.93 14.08
N GLN A 149 6.95 -1.33 14.89
CA GLN A 149 7.51 -0.46 15.94
C GLN A 149 8.18 0.78 15.34
N GLU A 150 8.94 0.62 14.26
CA GLU A 150 9.57 1.75 13.54
C GLU A 150 8.51 2.72 12.99
N MET A 151 7.44 2.20 12.40
CA MET A 151 6.32 3.00 11.89
C MET A 151 5.64 3.76 13.03
N GLU A 152 5.30 3.09 14.14
CA GLU A 152 4.69 3.73 15.31
C GLU A 152 5.60 4.82 15.89
N ALA A 153 6.90 4.58 15.98
CA ALA A 153 7.89 5.54 16.45
C ALA A 153 8.07 6.76 15.52
N SER A 154 7.77 6.61 14.22
CA SER A 154 7.84 7.71 13.26
C SER A 154 6.74 8.77 13.44
N GLY A 155 5.68 8.45 14.20
CA GLY A 155 4.53 9.32 14.40
C GLY A 155 3.59 9.44 13.20
N VAL A 156 3.71 8.54 12.21
CA VAL A 156 2.79 8.52 11.06
C VAL A 156 1.36 8.21 11.51
N SER A 157 0.42 9.09 11.18
CA SER A 157 -1.00 8.89 11.51
C SER A 157 -1.62 7.86 10.57
N ILE A 158 -2.20 6.81 11.15
CA ILE A 158 -2.86 5.73 10.42
C ILE A 158 -4.29 5.49 10.95
N VAL A 159 -5.16 5.00 10.07
CA VAL A 159 -6.45 4.42 10.44
C VAL A 159 -6.28 2.91 10.54
N SER A 160 -6.37 2.37 11.75
CA SER A 160 -6.30 0.92 11.97
C SER A 160 -7.56 0.24 11.47
N VAL A 161 -7.37 -0.82 10.69
CA VAL A 161 -8.42 -1.69 10.15
C VAL A 161 -8.16 -3.11 10.61
N ASP A 162 -9.17 -3.75 11.20
CA ASP A 162 -9.08 -5.16 11.57
C ASP A 162 -9.11 -6.03 10.31
N GLY A 163 -8.00 -6.70 10.03
CA GLY A 163 -7.86 -7.57 8.86
C GLY A 163 -8.52 -8.94 9.01
N GLN A 164 -9.14 -9.22 10.16
CA GLN A 164 -9.95 -10.44 10.37
C GLN A 164 -11.38 -10.29 9.85
N LEU A 165 -11.84 -9.06 9.62
CA LEU A 165 -13.14 -8.78 9.00
C LEU A 165 -13.22 -9.37 7.58
N SER A 166 -14.43 -9.58 7.11
CA SER A 166 -14.68 -9.97 5.72
C SER A 166 -14.24 -8.87 4.75
N LYS A 167 -14.05 -9.24 3.47
CA LYS A 167 -13.69 -8.28 2.43
C LYS A 167 -14.71 -7.16 2.28
N ASP A 168 -15.99 -7.50 2.36
CA ASP A 168 -17.09 -6.53 2.23
C ASP A 168 -17.13 -5.57 3.41
N GLU A 169 -16.93 -6.06 4.63
CA GLU A 169 -16.84 -5.20 5.82
C GLU A 169 -15.65 -4.25 5.76
N ILE A 170 -14.47 -4.73 5.33
CA ILE A 170 -13.28 -3.89 5.13
C ILE A 170 -13.55 -2.85 4.06
N PHE A 171 -14.11 -3.26 2.92
CA PHE A 171 -14.45 -2.37 1.81
C PHE A 171 -15.43 -1.29 2.26
N THR A 172 -16.58 -1.67 2.84
CA THR A 172 -17.60 -0.74 3.31
C THR A 172 -17.04 0.24 4.33
N ARG A 173 -16.23 -0.24 5.28
CA ARG A 173 -15.61 0.60 6.30
C ARG A 173 -14.68 1.65 5.68
N VAL A 174 -13.75 1.22 4.83
CA VAL A 174 -12.75 2.10 4.23
C VAL A 174 -13.43 3.06 3.23
N TYR A 175 -14.31 2.55 2.37
CA TYR A 175 -15.08 3.34 1.42
C TYR A 175 -15.89 4.46 2.10
N THR A 176 -16.62 4.13 3.16
CA THR A 176 -17.43 5.11 3.91
C THR A 176 -16.54 6.18 4.56
N ASP A 177 -15.40 5.78 5.13
CA ASP A 177 -14.44 6.72 5.72
C ASP A 177 -13.89 7.70 4.67
N ILE A 178 -13.49 7.21 3.50
CA ILE A 178 -13.02 8.02 2.38
C ILE A 178 -14.11 9.00 1.90
N GLN A 179 -15.33 8.51 1.69
CA GLN A 179 -16.45 9.35 1.25
C GLN A 179 -16.71 10.49 2.24
N ASN A 180 -16.75 10.19 3.53
CA ASN A 180 -16.96 11.19 4.57
C ASN A 180 -15.84 12.24 4.58
N ARG A 181 -14.59 11.86 4.32
CA ARG A 181 -13.48 12.80 4.24
C ARG A 181 -13.61 13.74 3.04
N PHE A 182 -14.04 13.25 1.88
CA PHE A 182 -14.30 14.11 0.73
C PHE A 182 -15.45 15.10 0.99
N LEU A 183 -16.53 14.65 1.62
CA LEU A 183 -17.67 15.50 1.96
C LEU A 183 -17.30 16.58 2.99
N ASN A 184 -16.44 16.26 3.96
CA ASN A 184 -16.04 17.20 5.02
C ASN A 184 -14.89 18.13 4.63
N ALA A 185 -14.19 17.84 3.51
CA ALA A 185 -13.12 18.69 2.97
C ALA A 185 -13.64 19.74 1.97
N SER A 186 -14.97 19.75 1.70
CA SER A 186 -15.67 20.69 0.81
C SER A 186 -16.23 21.88 1.59
#